data_AF-A0A2E4WTF2-F1
#
_entry.id   AF-A0A2E4WTF2-F1
#
_cell.length_a   1.000
_cell.length_b   1.000
_cell.length_c   1.000
_cell.angle_alpha   90.00
_cell.angle_beta   90.00
_cell.angle_gamma   90.00
#
_symmetry.space_group_name_H-M   'P 1'
#
loop_
_entity.id
_entity.type
_entity.pdbx_description
1 polymer ?
#
loop_
_entity_poly.entity_id
_entity_poly.type
_entity_poly.pdbx_seq_one_letter_code
_entity_poly.pdbx_strand_id
1 'polypeptide(L)'
;MKTINTILFVISIVILVALNLIISNQEIKITKLEEQIEQINTEIEKITNNITYDTRPQRLKEINELEFDLEPILQEDRIKLNQKDF
;
A
#
# COMPACT_ATOMS: atom_id res chain seq x y z
N MET A 1 52.97 -25.40 4.76
CA MET A 1 51.88 -25.20 5.74
C MET A 1 51.73 -23.75 6.19
N LYS A 2 52.78 -23.07 6.72
CA LYS A 2 52.67 -21.67 7.19
C LYS A 2 52.21 -20.68 6.11
N THR A 3 52.78 -20.75 4.90
CA THR A 3 52.41 -19.87 3.77
C THR A 3 50.98 -20.08 3.29
N ILE A 4 50.52 -21.33 3.22
CA ILE A 4 49.14 -21.68 2.86
C ILE A 4 48.15 -21.13 3.90
N ASN A 5 48.47 -21.26 5.19
CA ASN A 5 47.64 -20.69 6.26
C ASN A 5 47.58 -19.16 6.20
N THR A 6 48.70 -18.50 5.89
CA THR A 6 48.71 -17.04 5.69
C THR A 6 47.85 -16.62 4.50
N ILE A 7 47.93 -17.33 3.37
CA ILE A 7 47.09 -17.06 2.19
C ILE A 7 45.61 -17.24 2.52
N LEU A 8 45.24 -18.34 3.20
CA LEU A 8 43.87 -18.58 3.63
C LEU A 8 43.36 -17.48 4.58
N PHE A 9 44.21 -17.02 5.50
CA PHE A 9 43.86 -15.93 6.41
C PHE A 9 43.55 -14.62 5.66
N VAL A 10 44.38 -14.25 4.68
CA VAL A 10 44.12 -13.04 3.86
C VAL A 10 42.83 -13.19 3.06
N ILE A 11 42.60 -14.37 2.45
CA ILE A 11 41.36 -14.64 1.70
C ILE A 11 40.13 -14.50 2.62
N SER A 12 40.18 -15.05 3.83
CA SER A 12 39.09 -14.93 4.81
C SER A 12 38.78 -13.48 5.17
N ILE A 13 39.81 -12.63 5.33
CA ILE A 13 39.61 -11.19 5.57
C ILE A 13 38.93 -10.52 4.37
N VAL A 14 39.40 -10.82 3.16
CA VAL A 14 38.83 -10.25 1.93
C VAL A 14 37.36 -10.64 1.78
N ILE A 15 37.03 -11.91 2.03
CA ILE A 15 35.65 -12.41 1.99
C ILE A 15 34.79 -11.69 3.05
N LEU A 16 35.30 -11.55 4.27
CA LEU A 16 34.56 -10.88 5.35
C LEU A 16 34.24 -9.42 4.99
N VAL A 17 35.23 -8.68 4.48
CA VAL A 17 35.03 -7.29 4.06
C VAL A 17 34.06 -7.20 2.89
N ALA A 18 34.19 -8.09 1.90
CA ALA A 18 33.28 -8.13 0.76
C ALA A 18 31.84 -8.42 1.17
N LEU A 19 31.62 -9.36 2.08
CA LEU A 19 30.29 -9.69 2.61
C LEU A 19 29.68 -8.50 3.35
N ASN A 20 30.43 -7.83 4.22
CA ASN A 20 29.95 -6.64 4.92
C ASN A 20 29.56 -5.52 3.95
N LEU A 21 30.33 -5.32 2.88
CA LEU A 21 30.01 -4.33 1.85
C LEU A 21 28.71 -4.70 1.11
N ILE A 22 28.53 -5.98 0.77
CA ILE A 22 27.31 -6.48 0.10
C ILE A 22 26.09 -6.28 0.99
N ILE A 23 26.18 -6.65 2.28
CA ILE A 23 25.10 -6.50 3.25
C ILE A 23 24.74 -5.03 3.41
N SER A 24 25.71 -4.15 3.63
CA SER A 24 25.47 -2.71 3.79
C SER A 24 24.80 -2.10 2.56
N ASN A 25 25.22 -2.50 1.35
CA ASN A 25 24.57 -2.05 0.12
C ASN A 25 23.14 -2.59 -0.04
N GLN A 26 22.87 -3.79 0.46
CA GLN A 26 21.50 -4.34 0.47
C GLN A 26 20.62 -3.60 1.48
N GLU A 27 21.12 -3.28 2.66
CA GLU A 27 20.39 -2.49 3.67
C GLU A 27 19.96 -1.14 3.11
N ILE A 28 20.86 -0.41 2.45
CA ILE A 28 20.53 0.89 1.82
C ILE A 28 19.39 0.73 0.79
N LYS A 29 19.42 -0.33 -0.01
CA LYS A 29 18.36 -0.59 -1.00
C LYS A 29 17.04 -0.94 -0.32
N ILE A 30 17.07 -1.72 0.75
CA ILE A 30 15.88 -2.08 1.52
C ILE A 30 15.26 -0.82 2.14
N THR A 31 16.05 0.02 2.81
CA THR A 31 15.55 1.28 3.38
C THR A 31 14.89 2.18 2.33
N LYS A 32 15.48 2.27 1.14
CA LYS A 32 14.88 3.03 0.04
C LYS A 32 13.55 2.43 -0.43
N LEU A 33 13.43 1.10 -0.49
CA LEU A 33 12.19 0.43 -0.84
C LEU A 33 11.12 0.65 0.24
N GLU A 34 11.50 0.60 1.51
CA GLU A 34 10.59 0.88 2.64
C GLU A 34 10.03 2.30 2.58
N GLU A 35 10.87 3.30 2.30
CA GLU A 35 10.44 4.69 2.12
C GLU A 35 9.44 4.84 0.96
N GLN A 36 9.69 4.17 -0.17
CA GLN A 36 8.77 4.17 -1.31
C GLN A 36 7.43 3.50 -0.98
N ILE A 37 7.45 2.40 -0.23
CA ILE A 37 6.24 1.71 0.23
C ILE A 37 5.43 2.63 1.17
N GLU A 38 6.09 3.35 2.07
CA GLU A 38 5.44 4.28 2.98
C GLU A 38 4.75 5.44 2.24
N GLN A 39 5.40 5.99 1.21
CA GLN A 39 4.81 7.01 0.35
C GLN A 39 3.54 6.47 -0.36
N ILE A 40 3.62 5.28 -0.95
CA ILE A 40 2.47 4.64 -1.62
C ILE A 40 1.33 4.41 -0.62
N ASN A 41 1.62 3.89 0.57
CA ASN A 41 0.60 3.66 1.60
C ASN A 41 -0.11 4.96 2.01
N THR A 42 0.66 6.06 2.14
CA THR A 42 0.10 7.38 2.43
C THR A 42 -0.83 7.87 1.33
N GLU A 43 -0.49 7.64 0.06
CA GLU A 43 -1.36 7.98 -1.06
C GLU A 43 -2.64 7.13 -1.09
N ILE A 44 -2.50 5.82 -0.85
CA ILE A 44 -3.65 4.90 -0.73
C ILE A 44 -4.60 5.35 0.38
N GLU A 45 -4.06 5.74 1.53
CA GLU A 45 -4.86 6.21 2.66
C GLU A 45 -5.62 7.50 2.31
N LYS A 46 -4.96 8.46 1.65
CA LYS A 46 -5.61 9.68 1.15
C LYS A 46 -6.75 9.38 0.20
N ILE A 47 -6.52 8.51 -0.78
CA ILE A 47 -7.55 8.10 -1.76
C ILE A 47 -8.71 7.41 -1.04
N THR A 48 -8.42 6.51 -0.11
CA THR A 48 -9.44 5.78 0.66
C THR A 48 -10.29 6.73 1.51
N ASN A 49 -9.66 7.71 2.15
CA ASN A 49 -10.36 8.73 2.92
C ASN A 49 -11.25 9.62 2.03
N ASN A 50 -10.76 10.01 0.84
CA ASN A 50 -11.54 10.77 -0.13
C ASN A 50 -12.76 9.97 -0.61
N ILE A 51 -12.56 8.71 -1.03
CA ILE A 51 -13.66 7.82 -1.42
C ILE A 51 -14.68 7.72 -0.28
N THR A 52 -14.20 7.45 0.94
CA THR A 52 -15.08 7.34 2.12
C THR A 52 -15.88 8.59 2.36
N TYR A 53 -15.33 9.77 2.07
CA TYR A 53 -16.01 11.05 2.19
C TYR A 53 -17.01 11.30 1.05
N ASP A 54 -16.63 11.01 -0.19
CA ASP A 54 -17.46 11.21 -1.38
C ASP A 54 -18.64 10.23 -1.43
N THR A 55 -18.45 9.01 -0.94
CA THR A 55 -19.51 7.99 -0.85
C THR A 55 -20.40 8.18 0.38
N ARG A 56 -20.24 9.25 1.18
CA ARG A 56 -21.14 9.49 2.32
C ARG A 56 -22.54 9.78 1.81
N PRO A 57 -23.59 9.26 2.46
CA PRO A 57 -24.98 9.52 2.06
C PRO A 57 -25.32 11.01 1.91
N GLN A 58 -24.73 11.87 2.73
CA GLN A 58 -24.94 13.33 2.63
C GLN A 58 -24.35 13.90 1.32
N ARG A 59 -23.13 13.51 0.97
CA ARG A 59 -22.46 13.94 -0.28
C ARG A 59 -23.14 13.36 -1.52
N LEU A 60 -23.53 12.09 -1.46
CA LEU A 60 -24.28 11.45 -2.54
C LEU A 60 -25.66 12.09 -2.75
N LYS A 61 -26.33 12.50 -1.66
CA LYS A 61 -27.58 13.26 -1.73
C LYS A 61 -27.37 14.62 -2.38
N GLU A 62 -26.34 15.37 -1.96
CA GLU A 62 -25.97 16.65 -2.57
C GLU A 62 -25.67 16.50 -4.07
N ILE A 63 -24.91 15.48 -4.48
CA ILE A 63 -24.60 15.22 -5.89
C ILE A 63 -25.87 14.88 -6.69
N ASN A 64 -26.74 14.01 -6.17
CA ASN A 64 -27.98 13.63 -6.84
C ASN A 64 -28.91 14.84 -7.05
N GLU A 65 -29.03 15.71 -6.04
CA GLU A 65 -29.87 16.91 -6.10
C GLU A 65 -29.27 18.00 -7.02
N LEU A 66 -27.95 18.19 -7.00
CA LEU A 66 -27.29 19.28 -7.73
C LEU A 66 -26.92 18.95 -9.18
N GLU A 67 -26.50 17.70 -9.47
CA GLU A 67 -25.97 17.32 -10.78
C GLU A 67 -26.92 16.47 -11.61
N PHE A 68 -27.80 15.70 -10.97
CA PHE A 68 -28.64 14.72 -11.66
C PHE A 68 -30.15 15.05 -11.59
N ASP A 69 -30.55 16.07 -10.82
CA ASP A 69 -31.97 16.42 -10.54
C ASP A 69 -32.77 15.18 -10.08
N LEU A 70 -32.10 14.29 -9.36
CA LEU A 70 -32.68 13.05 -8.84
C LEU A 70 -33.10 13.29 -7.39
N GLU A 71 -34.39 13.11 -7.12
CA GLU A 71 -34.88 13.11 -5.75
C GLU A 71 -34.34 11.89 -4.99
N PRO A 72 -34.03 12.04 -3.69
CA PRO A 72 -33.57 10.92 -2.87
C PRO A 72 -34.67 9.84 -2.80
N ILE A 73 -34.30 8.58 -3.08
CA ILE A 73 -35.22 7.44 -2.95
C ILE A 73 -35.71 7.37 -1.50
N LEU A 74 -36.99 7.68 -1.30
CA LEU A 74 -37.61 7.64 0.01
C LEU A 74 -37.85 6.19 0.41
N GLN A 75 -37.98 5.95 1.71
CA GLN A 75 -38.19 4.59 2.21
C GLN A 75 -39.49 3.96 1.67
N GLU A 76 -40.45 4.81 1.31
CA GLU A 76 -41.71 4.47 0.65
C GLU A 76 -41.57 4.05 -0.81
N ASP A 77 -40.52 4.49 -1.52
CA ASP A 77 -40.25 4.13 -2.92
C ASP A 77 -39.61 2.73 -3.06
N ARG A 78 -39.20 2.12 -1.94
CA ARG A 78 -38.56 0.80 -1.94
C ARG A 78 -39.60 -0.30 -2.11
N ILE A 79 -39.70 -0.85 -3.31
CA ILE A 79 -40.49 -2.07 -3.57
C ILE A 79 -39.83 -3.24 -2.82
N LYS A 80 -40.52 -3.81 -1.82
CA LYS A 80 -40.09 -5.05 -1.18
C LYS A 80 -40.11 -6.17 -2.21
N LEU A 81 -38.93 -6.74 -2.50
CA LEU A 81 -38.83 -7.94 -3.32
C LEU A 81 -39.54 -9.09 -2.58
N ASN A 82 -40.76 -9.44 -2.98
CA ASN A 82 -41.44 -10.60 -2.44
C ASN A 82 -40.71 -11.84 -2.93
N GLN A 83 -40.10 -12.60 -2.02
CA GLN A 83 -39.39 -13.86 -2.30
C GLN A 83 -40.31 -15.03 -2.74
N LYS A 84 -41.49 -14.75 -3.32
CA LYS A 84 -42.52 -15.76 -3.63
C LYS A 84 -42.56 -16.22 -5.09
N ASP A 85 -41.71 -15.69 -5.95
CA ASP A 85 -41.67 -16.05 -7.37
C ASP A 85 -40.44 -16.92 -7.72
N PHE A 86 -40.29 -18.06 -7.04
CA PHE A 86 -39.43 -19.18 -7.46
C PHE A 86 -40.21 -20.50 -7.40
#